data_AF-A0A850BSW4-F1
#
_entry.id   AF-A0A850BSW4-F1
#
_cell.length_a   1.000
_cell.length_b   1.000
_cell.length_c   1.000
_cell.angle_alpha   90.00
_cell.angle_beta   90.00
_cell.angle_gamma   90.00
#
_symmetry.space_group_name_H-M   'P 1'
#
loop_
_entity.id
_entity.type
_entity.pdbx_description
1 polymer ?
#
loop_
_entity_poly.entity_id
_entity_poly.type
_entity_poly.pdbx_seq_one_letter_code
_entity_poly.pdbx_strand_id
1 'polypeptide(L)'
;PEADRALAGALADLSPDVRGRALDALGAHRALSYAEPIRERVADPEEHIEVRARAVLALAAMCDKGSLDDLTKYAMRAARPLDERDRRLGSAAVAALGMLHPKDLAARLAPLMSKEATSGARELARAALAAEPVCR
;
A
#
# COMPACT_ATOMS: atom_id res chain seq x y z
N PRO A 1 14.53 16.45 -0.29
CA PRO A 1 15.82 16.91 -0.86
C PRO A 1 15.74 17.01 -2.39
N GLU A 2 16.77 17.52 -3.07
CA GLU A 2 16.79 17.60 -4.55
C GLU A 2 16.60 16.21 -5.20
N ALA A 3 17.22 15.17 -4.63
CA ALA A 3 17.03 13.79 -5.07
C ALA A 3 15.55 13.34 -5.01
N ASP A 4 14.83 13.62 -3.92
CA ASP A 4 13.40 13.26 -3.80
C ASP A 4 12.53 14.02 -4.80
N ARG A 5 12.90 15.28 -5.12
CA ARG A 5 12.21 16.05 -6.16
C ARG A 5 12.37 15.38 -7.53
N ALA A 6 13.58 14.94 -7.86
CA ALA A 6 13.85 14.23 -9.11
C ALA A 6 13.09 12.89 -9.16
N LEU A 7 13.08 12.13 -8.05
CA LEU A 7 12.30 10.89 -7.94
C LEU A 7 10.79 11.14 -8.08
N ALA A 8 10.26 12.19 -7.45
CA ALA A 8 8.86 12.57 -7.60
C ALA A 8 8.53 12.95 -9.06
N GLY A 9 9.45 13.62 -9.76
CA GLY A 9 9.32 13.90 -11.20
C GLY A 9 9.26 12.62 -12.04
N ALA A 10 10.04 11.58 -11.68
CA ALA A 10 10.03 10.29 -12.36
C ALA A 10 8.71 9.50 -12.21
N LEU A 11 7.80 9.93 -11.33
CA LEU A 11 6.43 9.38 -11.30
C LEU A 11 5.64 9.70 -12.57
N ALA A 12 6.05 10.69 -13.37
CA ALA A 12 5.43 11.01 -14.65
C ALA A 12 6.06 10.26 -15.85
N ASP A 13 7.07 9.42 -15.63
CA ASP A 13 7.73 8.67 -16.71
C ASP A 13 6.75 7.75 -17.44
N LEU A 14 6.94 7.53 -18.74
CA LEU A 14 6.08 6.66 -19.55
C LEU A 14 6.20 5.19 -19.15
N SER A 15 7.37 4.77 -18.67
CA SER A 15 7.65 3.40 -18.25
C SER A 15 7.10 3.11 -16.86
N PRO A 16 6.20 2.11 -16.70
CA PRO A 16 5.74 1.66 -15.38
C PRO A 16 6.89 1.21 -14.47
N ASP A 17 7.97 0.67 -15.04
CA ASP A 17 9.13 0.23 -14.26
C ASP A 17 9.90 1.40 -13.66
N VAL A 18 10.03 2.51 -14.39
CA VAL A 18 10.67 3.73 -13.87
C VAL A 18 9.83 4.31 -12.73
N ARG A 19 8.51 4.42 -12.92
CA ARG A 19 7.58 4.88 -11.88
C ARG A 19 7.64 3.99 -10.63
N GLY A 20 7.63 2.68 -10.82
CA GLY A 20 7.75 1.71 -9.73
C GLY A 20 9.04 1.88 -8.91
N ARG A 21 10.19 1.99 -9.59
CA ARG A 21 11.48 2.22 -8.91
C ARG A 21 11.54 3.56 -8.20
N ALA A 22 10.92 4.60 -8.76
CA ALA A 22 10.84 5.90 -8.12
C ALA A 22 10.03 5.84 -6.81
N LEU A 23 8.92 5.10 -6.79
CA LEU A 23 8.12 4.86 -5.59
C LEU A 23 8.91 4.11 -4.52
N ASP A 24 9.63 3.05 -4.89
CA ASP A 24 10.47 2.28 -3.97
C ASP A 24 11.54 3.18 -3.33
N ALA A 25 12.20 4.02 -4.12
CA ALA A 25 13.21 4.96 -3.65
C ALA A 25 12.64 6.06 -2.75
N LEU A 26 11.51 6.66 -3.12
CA LEU A 26 10.81 7.65 -2.28
C LEU A 26 10.40 7.03 -0.93
N GLY A 27 9.88 5.80 -0.95
CA GLY A 27 9.55 5.03 0.25
C GLY A 27 10.77 4.81 1.15
N ALA A 28 11.88 4.36 0.57
CA ALA A 28 13.15 4.15 1.28
C ALA A 28 13.71 5.44 1.90
N HIS A 29 13.56 6.58 1.21
CA HIS A 29 13.97 7.89 1.71
C HIS A 29 13.00 8.46 2.77
N ARG A 30 11.85 7.81 3.00
CA ARG A 30 10.77 8.32 3.86
C ARG A 30 10.33 9.73 3.46
N ALA A 31 10.23 9.97 2.15
CA ALA A 31 9.97 11.29 1.58
C ALA A 31 8.49 11.71 1.72
N LEU A 32 7.99 11.82 2.96
CA LEU A 32 6.58 12.04 3.30
C LEU A 32 5.99 13.32 2.70
N SER A 33 6.82 14.33 2.39
CA SER A 33 6.40 15.55 1.67
C SER A 33 5.83 15.26 0.27
N TYR A 34 6.07 14.08 -0.28
CA TYR A 34 5.56 13.61 -1.58
C TYR A 34 4.46 12.54 -1.44
N ALA A 35 3.88 12.37 -0.25
CA ALA A 35 2.81 11.39 -0.05
C ALA A 35 1.57 11.66 -0.93
N GLU A 36 1.23 12.93 -1.18
CA GLU A 36 0.04 13.27 -1.96
C GLU A 36 0.11 12.78 -3.43
N PRO A 37 1.15 13.09 -4.22
CA PRO A 37 1.32 12.49 -5.55
C PRO A 37 1.32 10.95 -5.57
N ILE A 38 1.78 10.32 -4.48
CA ILE A 38 1.77 8.86 -4.36
C ILE A 38 0.35 8.35 -4.08
N ARG A 39 -0.44 9.03 -3.25
CA ARG A 39 -1.86 8.72 -3.03
C ARG A 39 -2.67 8.83 -4.31
N GLU A 40 -2.45 9.88 -5.10
CA GLU A 40 -3.06 10.04 -6.43
C GLU A 40 -2.75 8.83 -7.32
N ARG A 41 -1.50 8.36 -7.31
CA ARG A 41 -1.07 7.18 -8.06
C ARG A 41 -1.76 5.89 -7.59
N VAL A 42 -1.97 5.72 -6.28
CA VAL A 42 -2.72 4.58 -5.74
C VAL A 42 -4.18 4.61 -6.21
N ALA A 43 -4.78 5.80 -6.26
CA ALA A 43 -6.18 6.01 -6.63
C ALA A 43 -6.45 5.87 -8.14
N ASP A 44 -5.44 6.08 -8.99
CA ASP A 44 -5.57 6.01 -10.44
C ASP A 44 -5.99 4.60 -10.93
N PRO A 45 -7.19 4.42 -11.51
CA PRO A 45 -7.64 3.14 -12.02
C PRO A 45 -6.89 2.68 -13.28
N GLU A 46 -6.39 3.62 -14.08
CA GLU A 46 -5.70 3.37 -15.36
C GLU A 46 -4.21 3.06 -15.16
N GLU A 47 -3.67 3.36 -13.98
CA GLU A 47 -2.31 2.99 -13.64
C GLU A 47 -2.12 1.45 -13.65
N HIS A 48 -0.94 1.05 -14.07
CA HIS A 48 -0.43 -0.30 -14.00
C HIS A 48 -0.47 -0.81 -12.55
N ILE A 49 -1.06 -1.99 -12.36
CA ILE A 49 -1.36 -2.50 -11.02
C ILE A 49 -0.11 -2.65 -10.13
N GLU A 50 1.02 -3.03 -10.73
CA GLU A 50 2.30 -3.15 -10.02
C GLU A 50 2.77 -1.79 -9.47
N VAL A 51 2.55 -0.70 -10.22
CA VAL A 51 2.92 0.65 -9.78
C VAL A 51 2.02 1.08 -8.62
N ARG A 52 0.71 0.78 -8.69
CA ARG A 52 -0.23 1.06 -7.58
C ARG A 52 0.13 0.29 -6.32
N ALA A 53 0.49 -0.99 -6.44
CA ALA A 53 0.92 -1.81 -5.32
C ALA A 53 2.23 -1.28 -4.68
N ARG A 54 3.22 -0.89 -5.49
CA ARG A 54 4.44 -0.24 -5.00
C ARG A 54 4.16 1.10 -4.33
N ALA A 55 3.23 1.89 -4.87
CA ALA A 55 2.82 3.16 -4.26
C ALA A 55 2.21 2.96 -2.86
N VAL A 56 1.36 1.93 -2.69
CA VAL A 56 0.83 1.53 -1.38
C VAL A 56 1.95 1.20 -0.38
N LEU A 57 2.93 0.39 -0.80
CA LEU A 57 4.05 0.01 0.06
C LEU A 57 4.97 1.20 0.36
N ALA A 58 5.16 2.12 -0.59
CA ALA A 58 5.93 3.34 -0.38
C ALA A 58 5.29 4.24 0.69
N LEU A 59 3.96 4.43 0.66
CA LEU A 59 3.23 5.18 1.69
C LEU A 59 3.41 4.55 3.08
N ALA A 60 3.39 3.22 3.16
CA ALA A 60 3.66 2.50 4.41
C ALA A 60 5.10 2.72 4.90
N ALA A 61 6.09 2.63 4.00
CA ALA A 61 7.50 2.87 4.33
C ALA A 61 7.77 4.32 4.81
N MET A 62 7.01 5.28 4.28
CA MET A 62 7.02 6.69 4.71
C MET A 62 6.29 6.95 6.03
N CYS A 63 5.63 5.94 6.60
CA CYS A 63 4.76 6.08 7.77
C CYS A 63 3.57 7.04 7.55
N ASP A 64 3.00 7.06 6.35
CA ASP A 64 1.85 7.91 6.03
C ASP A 64 0.56 7.40 6.69
N LYS A 65 0.32 7.87 7.92
CA LYS A 65 -0.93 7.60 8.66
C LYS A 65 -2.16 8.25 8.00
N GLY A 66 -1.96 9.22 7.09
CA GLY A 66 -3.06 9.84 6.33
C GLY A 66 -3.75 8.89 5.37
N SER A 67 -3.08 7.80 4.95
CA SER A 67 -3.63 6.82 4.01
C SER A 67 -4.39 5.66 4.64
N LEU A 68 -4.50 5.60 5.98
CA LEU A 68 -5.02 4.41 6.68
C LEU A 68 -6.42 3.98 6.19
N ASP A 69 -7.32 4.92 5.95
CA ASP A 69 -8.68 4.61 5.54
C ASP A 69 -8.74 4.08 4.11
N ASP A 70 -7.98 4.67 3.19
CA ASP A 70 -7.92 4.19 1.82
C ASP A 70 -7.20 2.84 1.72
N LEU A 71 -6.10 2.66 2.46
CA LEU A 71 -5.46 1.35 2.59
C LEU A 71 -6.41 0.30 3.15
N THR A 72 -7.27 0.65 4.12
CA THR A 72 -8.30 -0.26 4.63
C THR A 72 -9.28 -0.64 3.53
N LYS A 73 -9.78 0.32 2.74
CA LYS A 73 -10.66 0.04 1.59
C LYS A 73 -10.00 -0.87 0.56
N TYR A 74 -8.73 -0.65 0.23
CA TYR A 74 -8.00 -1.53 -0.70
C TYR A 74 -7.77 -2.92 -0.11
N ALA A 75 -7.41 -3.02 1.18
CA ALA A 75 -7.23 -4.30 1.86
C ALA A 75 -8.50 -5.16 1.80
N MET A 76 -9.69 -4.56 1.87
CA MET A 76 -10.96 -5.30 1.75
C MET A 76 -11.11 -6.04 0.41
N ARG A 77 -10.45 -5.59 -0.65
CA ARG A 77 -10.44 -6.28 -1.95
C ARG A 77 -9.74 -7.64 -1.87
N ALA A 78 -8.84 -7.84 -0.90
CA ALA A 78 -8.22 -9.13 -0.66
C ALA A 78 -9.20 -10.17 -0.08
N ALA A 79 -10.29 -9.75 0.56
CA ALA A 79 -11.26 -10.67 1.20
C ALA A 79 -11.82 -11.67 0.18
N ARG A 80 -12.23 -11.13 -0.98
CA ARG A 80 -12.86 -11.82 -2.11
C ARG A 80 -12.45 -11.13 -3.41
N PRO A 81 -11.22 -11.35 -3.88
CA PRO A 81 -10.72 -10.66 -5.06
C PRO A 81 -11.45 -11.16 -6.31
N LEU A 82 -11.90 -10.24 -7.16
CA LEU A 82 -12.59 -10.58 -8.41
C LEU A 82 -11.61 -10.93 -9.53
N ASP A 83 -10.43 -10.31 -9.50
CA ASP A 83 -9.37 -10.50 -10.49
C ASP A 83 -7.97 -10.45 -9.85
N GLU A 84 -6.93 -10.51 -10.69
CA GLU A 84 -5.55 -10.37 -10.25
C GLU A 84 -5.22 -8.97 -9.73
N ARG A 85 -5.94 -7.94 -10.21
CA ARG A 85 -5.69 -6.56 -9.79
C ARG A 85 -6.10 -6.37 -8.34
N ASP A 86 -7.29 -6.85 -7.99
CA ASP A 86 -7.79 -6.85 -6.61
C ASP A 86 -6.90 -7.66 -5.67
N ARG A 87 -6.40 -8.82 -6.11
CA ARG A 87 -5.45 -9.62 -5.33
C ARG A 87 -4.19 -8.84 -4.98
N ARG A 88 -3.53 -8.26 -5.99
CA ARG A 88 -2.26 -7.55 -5.80
C ARG A 88 -2.42 -6.32 -4.93
N LEU A 89 -3.36 -5.45 -5.29
CA LEU A 89 -3.57 -4.20 -4.56
C LEU A 89 -4.06 -4.44 -3.13
N GLY A 90 -4.97 -5.41 -2.95
CA GLY A 90 -5.45 -5.79 -1.63
C GLY A 90 -4.35 -6.39 -0.75
N SER A 91 -3.52 -7.27 -1.30
CA SER A 91 -2.40 -7.86 -0.54
C SER A 91 -1.35 -6.82 -0.14
N ALA A 92 -1.01 -5.90 -1.04
CA ALA A 92 -0.12 -4.78 -0.74
C ALA A 92 -0.69 -3.89 0.38
N ALA A 93 -2.00 -3.63 0.35
CA ALA A 93 -2.66 -2.81 1.37
C ALA A 93 -2.71 -3.49 2.75
N VAL A 94 -2.92 -4.82 2.81
CA VAL A 94 -2.83 -5.58 4.07
C VAL A 94 -1.42 -5.53 4.63
N ALA A 95 -0.39 -5.73 3.79
CA ALA A 95 1.00 -5.61 4.20
C ALA A 95 1.34 -4.20 4.70
N ALA A 96 0.90 -3.16 3.98
CA ALA A 96 1.06 -1.76 4.36
C ALA A 96 0.43 -1.45 5.73
N LEU A 97 -0.78 -1.95 5.99
CA LEU A 97 -1.45 -1.79 7.28
C LEU A 97 -0.69 -2.51 8.41
N GLY A 98 -0.11 -3.69 8.14
CA GLY A 98 0.78 -4.38 9.09
C GLY A 98 2.05 -3.58 9.41
N MET A 99 2.67 -2.95 8.41
CA MET A 99 3.87 -2.09 8.60
C MET A 99 3.56 -0.82 9.40
N LEU A 100 2.44 -0.15 9.07
CA LEU A 100 1.97 1.07 9.73
C LEU A 100 1.47 0.78 11.15
N HIS A 101 0.91 -0.42 11.34
CA HIS A 101 0.40 -0.97 12.59
C HIS A 101 -0.44 0.01 13.42
N PRO A 102 -1.51 0.59 12.85
CA PRO A 102 -2.36 1.53 13.58
C PRO A 102 -3.00 0.85 14.81
N LYS A 103 -3.35 1.64 15.83
CA LYS A 103 -3.91 1.10 17.09
C LYS A 103 -5.19 0.29 16.89
N ASP A 104 -5.94 0.58 15.83
CA ASP A 104 -7.19 -0.07 15.43
C ASP A 104 -6.98 -1.14 14.33
N LEU A 105 -5.74 -1.60 14.08
CA LEU A 105 -5.42 -2.58 13.02
C LEU A 105 -6.31 -3.82 13.07
N ALA A 106 -6.54 -4.37 14.27
CA ALA A 106 -7.42 -5.52 14.47
C ALA A 106 -8.86 -5.26 13.99
N ALA A 107 -9.38 -4.06 14.23
CA ALA A 107 -10.71 -3.68 13.77
C ALA A 107 -10.74 -3.51 12.24
N ARG A 108 -9.69 -2.88 11.66
CA ARG A 108 -9.56 -2.68 10.21
C ARG A 108 -9.49 -4.00 9.44
N LEU A 109 -8.80 -5.00 9.98
CA LEU A 109 -8.61 -6.30 9.32
C LEU A 109 -9.64 -7.37 9.71
N ALA A 110 -10.54 -7.10 10.65
CA ALA A 110 -11.57 -8.05 11.10
C ALA A 110 -12.38 -8.68 9.95
N PRO A 111 -12.80 -7.95 8.90
CA PRO A 111 -13.53 -8.57 7.78
C PRO A 111 -12.70 -9.59 7.00
N LEU A 112 -11.37 -9.43 6.93
CA LEU A 112 -10.49 -10.40 6.27
C LEU A 112 -10.32 -11.70 7.07
N MET A 113 -10.70 -11.68 8.35
CA MET A 113 -10.64 -12.81 9.26
C MET A 113 -11.94 -13.63 9.28
N SER A 114 -12.97 -13.19 8.55
CA SER A 114 -14.28 -13.83 8.53
C SER A 114 -14.24 -15.19 7.80
N LYS A 115 -15.28 -16.01 7.99
CA LYS A 115 -15.39 -17.31 7.31
C LYS A 115 -15.62 -17.17 5.80
N GLU A 116 -16.12 -16.02 5.38
CA GLU A 116 -16.46 -15.67 4.00
C GLU A 116 -15.24 -15.23 3.19
N ALA A 117 -14.17 -14.80 3.87
CA ALA A 117 -12.90 -14.42 3.27
C ALA A 117 -12.09 -15.66 2.83
N THR A 118 -11.29 -15.50 1.77
CA THR A 118 -10.41 -16.58 1.29
C THR A 118 -9.40 -17.01 2.35
N SER A 119 -8.86 -18.23 2.23
CA SER A 119 -7.77 -18.68 3.12
C SER A 119 -6.56 -17.75 3.05
N GLY A 120 -6.16 -17.35 1.84
CA GLY A 120 -5.06 -16.40 1.62
C GLY A 120 -5.31 -15.05 2.28
N ALA A 121 -6.54 -14.51 2.21
CA ALA A 121 -6.88 -13.26 2.90
C ALA A 121 -6.74 -13.36 4.41
N ARG A 122 -7.20 -14.46 5.00
CA ARG A 122 -7.07 -14.73 6.44
C ARG A 122 -5.61 -14.87 6.86
N GLU A 123 -4.79 -15.54 6.07
CA GLU A 123 -3.36 -15.68 6.34
C GLU A 123 -2.63 -14.33 6.27
N LEU A 124 -2.89 -13.52 5.24
CA LEU A 124 -2.34 -12.17 5.11
C LEU A 124 -2.73 -11.29 6.30
N ALA A 125 -4.00 -11.32 6.72
CA ALA A 125 -4.47 -10.55 7.86
C ALA A 125 -3.80 -10.98 9.17
N ARG A 126 -3.63 -12.30 9.40
CA ARG A 126 -2.89 -12.82 10.56
C ARG A 126 -1.43 -12.37 10.54
N ALA A 127 -0.77 -12.44 9.38
CA ALA A 127 0.61 -12.00 9.23
C ALA A 127 0.75 -10.50 9.53
N ALA A 128 -0.17 -9.66 9.03
CA ALA A 128 -0.17 -8.23 9.31
C ALA A 128 -0.38 -7.91 10.79
N LEU A 129 -1.26 -8.65 11.50
CA LEU A 129 -1.49 -8.48 12.93
C LEU A 129 -0.31 -8.95 13.81
N ALA A 130 0.52 -9.86 13.30
CA ALA A 130 1.70 -10.37 13.98
C ALA A 130 2.99 -9.63 13.58
N ALA A 131 2.92 -8.72 12.61
CA ALA A 131 4.08 -7.99 12.10
C ALA A 131 4.61 -7.01 13.15
N GLU A 132 5.93 -6.86 13.21
CA GLU A 132 6.54 -5.83 14.04
C GLU A 132 6.28 -4.44 13.43
N PRO A 133 5.80 -3.45 14.22
CA PRO A 133 5.51 -2.12 13.72
C PRO A 133 6.79 -1.42 13.25
N VAL A 134 6.82 -1.02 11.97
CA VAL A 134 7.93 -0.24 11.39
C VAL A 134 7.82 1.23 11.78
N CYS A 135 6.59 1.71 11.90
CA CYS A 135 6.26 3.10 12.18
C CYS A 135 5.89 3.27 13.66
N ARG A 136 6.68 4.07 14.38
CA ARG A 136 6.43 4.40 15.80
C ARG A 136 5.47 5.60 15.95
#